data_AF-A0AB74KPB2-F1
#
_entry.id   AF-A0AB74KPB2-F1
#
_cell.length_a   1.000
_cell.length_b   1.000
_cell.length_c   1.000
_cell.angle_alpha   90.00
_cell.angle_beta   90.00
_cell.angle_gamma   90.00
#
_symmetry.space_group_name_H-M   'P 1'
#
loop_
_entity.id
_entity.type
_entity.pdbx_description
1 polymer ?
#
loop_
_entity_poly.entity_id
_entity_poly.type
_entity_poly.pdbx_seq_one_letter_code
_entity_poly.pdbx_strand_id
1 'polypeptide(L)'
;MSDSQFSQLEHQIEILNAHLDKNNLDAFNDSFIEFDQNARSLFSNINNLSPENIRRCEEVFSKFGALLQRAEGLKVNLAKQIGVHLSNQKKLNVYKSIK
;
A
#
# COMPACT_ATOMS: atom_id res chain seq x y z
N MET A 1 -5.26 20.74 12.31
CA MET A 1 -5.73 20.09 11.07
C MET A 1 -7.22 20.33 10.91
N SER A 2 -7.69 20.43 9.67
CA SER A 2 -9.11 20.52 9.32
C SER A 2 -9.66 19.15 8.92
N ASP A 3 -10.98 18.96 9.01
CA ASP A 3 -11.64 17.73 8.56
C ASP A 3 -11.38 17.44 7.06
N SER A 4 -11.31 18.48 6.24
CA SER A 4 -10.96 18.34 4.82
C SER A 4 -9.58 17.70 4.58
N GLN A 5 -8.59 17.98 5.45
CA GLN A 5 -7.27 17.36 5.37
C GLN A 5 -7.33 15.88 5.72
N PHE A 6 -8.16 15.49 6.70
CA PHE A 6 -8.38 14.09 7.03
C PHE A 6 -9.10 13.36 5.89
N SER A 7 -10.16 13.93 5.33
CA SER A 7 -10.88 13.34 4.19
C SER A 7 -9.96 13.16 2.97
N GLN A 8 -9.03 14.09 2.74
CA GLN A 8 -8.05 13.95 1.66
C GLN A 8 -7.13 12.74 1.89
N LEU A 9 -6.61 12.56 3.11
CA LEU A 9 -5.78 11.39 3.45
C LEU A 9 -6.57 10.09 3.33
N GLU A 10 -7.83 10.06 3.76
CA GLU A 10 -8.70 8.90 3.60
C GLU A 10 -8.91 8.55 2.13
N HIS A 11 -9.17 9.56 1.29
CA HIS A 11 -9.34 9.36 -0.15
C HIS A 11 -8.06 8.86 -0.83
N GLN A 12 -6.89 9.38 -0.44
CA GLN A 12 -5.61 8.87 -0.94
C GLN A 12 -5.38 7.40 -0.55
N ILE A 13 -5.79 6.99 0.67
CA ILE A 13 -5.76 5.58 1.07
C ILE A 13 -6.68 4.71 0.21
N GLU A 14 -7.86 5.22 -0.17
CA GLU A 14 -8.78 4.52 -1.09
C GLU A 14 -8.18 4.35 -2.49
N ILE A 15 -7.53 5.39 -3.03
CA ILE A 15 -6.81 5.32 -4.31
C ILE A 15 -5.71 4.27 -4.26
N LEU A 16 -4.91 4.26 -3.18
CA LEU A 16 -3.86 3.25 -2.97
C LEU A 16 -4.42 1.82 -2.95
N ASN A 17 -5.53 1.60 -2.25
CA ASN A 17 -6.23 0.31 -2.27
C ASN A 17 -6.69 -0.07 -3.69
N ALA A 18 -7.23 0.87 -4.46
CA ALA A 18 -7.67 0.62 -5.83
C ALA A 18 -6.51 0.24 -6.77
N HIS A 19 -5.30 0.78 -6.55
CA HIS A 19 -4.11 0.36 -7.30
C HIS A 19 -3.67 -1.06 -6.94
N LEU A 20 -3.73 -1.43 -5.66
CA LEU A 20 -3.46 -2.81 -5.22
C LEU A 20 -4.46 -3.80 -5.84
N ASP A 21 -5.75 -3.46 -5.88
CA ASP A 21 -6.78 -4.32 -6.47
C ASP A 21 -6.58 -4.57 -7.97
N LYS A 22 -5.96 -3.61 -8.66
CA LYS A 22 -5.60 -3.72 -10.08
C LYS A 22 -4.23 -4.36 -10.32
N ASN A 23 -3.51 -4.74 -9.26
CA ASN A 23 -2.09 -5.13 -9.29
C ASN A 23 -1.18 -4.11 -10.02
N ASN A 24 -1.57 -2.84 -10.04
CA ASN A 24 -0.78 -1.78 -10.66
C ASN A 24 0.20 -1.21 -9.63
N LEU A 25 1.33 -1.89 -9.47
CA LEU A 25 2.34 -1.56 -8.44
C LEU A 25 3.09 -0.27 -8.75
N ASP A 26 3.26 0.08 -10.01
CA ASP A 26 3.93 1.33 -10.41
C ASP A 26 3.08 2.53 -9.99
N ALA A 27 1.80 2.54 -10.36
CA ALA A 27 0.87 3.61 -9.96
C ALA A 27 0.61 3.64 -8.45
N PHE A 28 0.66 2.48 -7.79
CA PHE A 28 0.63 2.40 -6.33
C PHE A 28 1.83 3.14 -5.71
N ASN A 29 3.05 2.87 -6.21
CA ASN A 29 4.26 3.48 -5.69
C ASN A 29 4.25 5.00 -5.89
N ASP A 30 3.87 5.48 -7.07
CA ASP A 30 3.79 6.91 -7.35
C ASP A 30 2.78 7.61 -6.43
N SER A 31 1.60 7.03 -6.26
CA SER A 31 0.57 7.56 -5.35
C SER A 31 0.99 7.49 -3.88
N PHE A 32 1.79 6.48 -3.51
CA PHE A 32 2.26 6.32 -2.13
C PHE A 32 3.28 7.39 -1.77
N ILE A 33 4.17 7.75 -2.70
CA ILE A 33 5.11 8.86 -2.51
C ILE A 33 4.36 10.17 -2.26
N GLU A 34 3.32 10.45 -3.04
CA GLU A 34 2.48 11.64 -2.83
C GLU A 34 1.77 11.61 -1.47
N PHE A 35 1.20 10.46 -1.10
CA PHE A 35 0.57 10.27 0.21
C PHE A 35 1.56 10.50 1.36
N ASP A 36 2.77 9.94 1.32
CA ASP A 36 3.78 10.09 2.37
C ASP A 36 4.20 11.56 2.52
N GLN A 37 4.40 12.28 1.41
CA GLN A 37 4.71 13.72 1.44
C GLN A 37 3.58 14.53 2.07
N ASN A 38 2.33 14.29 1.66
CA ASN A 38 1.18 15.00 2.19
C ASN A 38 0.97 14.69 3.68
N ALA A 39 1.04 13.42 4.06
CA ALA A 39 0.94 12.99 5.46
C ALA A 39 2.02 13.68 6.30
N ARG A 40 3.30 13.61 5.92
CA ARG A 40 4.39 14.27 6.66
C ARG A 40 4.16 15.77 6.82
N SER A 41 3.71 16.44 5.76
CA SER A 41 3.44 17.89 5.77
C SER A 41 2.28 18.25 6.69
N LEU A 42 1.25 17.41 6.74
CA LEU A 42 0.09 17.61 7.61
C LEU A 42 0.43 17.34 9.08
N PHE A 43 1.16 16.26 9.36
CA PHE A 43 1.52 15.87 10.71
C PHE A 43 2.67 16.72 11.30
N SER A 44 3.53 17.33 10.48
CA SER A 44 4.61 18.21 10.96
C SER A 44 4.12 19.54 11.53
N ASN A 45 2.92 19.98 11.15
CA ASN A 45 2.31 21.24 11.57
C ASN A 45 1.25 21.05 12.67
N ILE A 46 1.26 19.92 13.37
CA ILE A 46 0.30 19.65 14.43
C ILE A 46 0.73 20.37 15.72
N ASN A 47 0.01 21.44 16.04
CA ASN A 47 -0.01 22.02 17.38
C ASN A 47 -1.44 21.94 17.92
N ASN A 48 -1.61 21.38 19.12
CA ASN A 48 -2.87 21.24 19.86
C ASN A 48 -4.02 20.60 19.05
N LEU A 49 -4.12 19.27 19.09
CA LEU A 49 -5.26 18.55 18.53
C LEU A 49 -6.47 18.63 19.47
N SER A 50 -7.64 18.96 18.91
CA SER A 50 -8.91 18.74 19.59
C SER A 50 -9.18 17.23 19.74
N PRO A 51 -10.00 16.80 20.73
CA PRO A 51 -10.39 15.40 20.87
C PRO A 51 -11.00 14.80 19.58
N GLU A 52 -11.75 15.61 18.83
CA GLU A 52 -12.30 15.20 17.54
C GLU A 52 -11.21 14.92 16.50
N ASN A 53 -10.20 15.78 16.40
CA ASN A 53 -9.07 15.57 15.50
C ASN A 53 -8.24 14.34 15.91
N ILE A 54 -8.13 14.04 17.20
CA ILE A 54 -7.48 12.81 17.69
C ILE A 54 -8.22 11.58 17.16
N ARG A 55 -9.55 11.54 17.29
CA ARG A 55 -10.36 10.44 16.75
C ARG A 55 -10.18 10.29 15.24
N ARG A 56 -10.19 11.40 14.48
CA ARG A 56 -9.96 11.35 13.02
C ARG A 56 -8.54 10.86 12.68
N CYS A 57 -7.52 11.22 13.44
CA CYS A 57 -6.17 10.65 13.30
C CYS A 57 -6.17 9.13 13.51
N GLU A 58 -6.85 8.63 14.54
CA GLU A 58 -6.95 7.19 14.83
C GLU A 58 -7.64 6.43 13.70
N GLU A 59 -8.71 6.99 13.12
CA GLU A 59 -9.42 6.42 11.97
C GLU A 59 -8.52 6.32 10.74
N VAL A 60 -7.80 7.40 10.39
CA VAL A 60 -6.85 7.41 9.28
C VAL A 60 -5.73 6.41 9.51
N PHE A 61 -5.18 6.36 10.72
CA PHE A 61 -4.12 5.41 11.08
C PHE A 61 -4.59 3.96 10.96
N SER A 62 -5.81 3.65 11.41
CA SER A 62 -6.41 2.32 11.28
C SER A 62 -6.57 1.92 9.80
N LYS A 63 -7.11 2.81 8.96
CA LYS A 63 -7.25 2.59 7.52
C LYS A 63 -5.90 2.36 6.83
N PHE A 64 -4.88 3.13 7.20
CA PHE A 64 -3.53 2.97 6.69
C PHE A 64 -2.91 1.63 7.13
N GLY A 65 -3.11 1.22 8.39
CA GLY A 65 -2.69 -0.09 8.88
C GLY A 65 -3.30 -1.24 8.09
N ALA A 66 -4.59 -1.16 7.76
CA ALA A 66 -5.25 -2.15 6.90
C ALA A 66 -4.67 -2.18 5.48
N LEU A 67 -4.35 -1.02 4.89
CA LEU A 67 -3.66 -0.92 3.60
C LEU A 67 -2.31 -1.65 3.63
N LEU A 68 -1.50 -1.42 4.67
CA LEU A 68 -0.19 -2.08 4.82
C LEU A 68 -0.32 -3.61 4.90
N GLN A 69 -1.30 -4.12 5.63
CA GLN A 69 -1.56 -5.56 5.70
C GLN A 69 -1.92 -6.14 4.34
N ARG A 70 -2.72 -5.44 3.53
CA ARG A 70 -3.05 -5.87 2.16
C ARG A 70 -1.81 -5.89 1.27
N ALA A 71 -0.98 -4.85 1.32
CA ALA A 71 0.25 -4.77 0.55
C ALA A 71 1.22 -5.91 0.90
N GLU A 72 1.39 -6.23 2.19
CA GLU A 72 2.24 -7.35 2.63
C GLU A 72 1.68 -8.70 2.15
N GLY A 73 0.35 -8.89 2.24
CA GLY A 73 -0.30 -10.07 1.69
C GLY A 73 -0.07 -10.24 0.19
N LEU A 74 -0.14 -9.15 -0.58
CA LEU A 74 0.14 -9.18 -2.02
C LEU A 74 1.59 -9.55 -2.32
N LYS A 75 2.55 -8.98 -1.58
CA LYS A 75 3.97 -9.31 -1.69
C LYS A 75 4.24 -10.80 -1.45
N VAL A 76 3.65 -11.38 -0.41
CA VAL A 76 3.78 -12.82 -0.12
C VAL A 76 3.22 -13.67 -1.27
N ASN A 77 2.06 -13.29 -1.81
CA ASN A 77 1.46 -14.00 -2.95
C ASN A 77 2.32 -13.92 -4.21
N LEU A 78 2.86 -12.74 -4.54
CA LEU A 78 3.76 -12.57 -5.67
C LEU A 78 5.04 -13.38 -5.53
N ALA A 79 5.66 -13.39 -4.35
CA ALA A 79 6.84 -14.22 -4.08
C ALA A 79 6.58 -15.71 -4.31
N LYS A 80 5.40 -16.20 -3.89
CA LYS A 80 4.97 -17.58 -4.15
C LYS A 80 4.81 -17.87 -5.65
N GLN A 81 4.19 -16.95 -6.40
CA GLN A 81 4.01 -17.12 -7.85
C GLN A 81 5.35 -17.15 -8.58
N ILE A 82 6.30 -16.28 -8.21
CA ILE A 82 7.66 -16.27 -8.76
C ILE A 82 8.36 -17.62 -8.46
N GLY A 83 8.28 -18.10 -7.22
CA GLY A 83 8.86 -19.40 -6.84
C GLY A 83 8.32 -20.56 -7.66
N VAL A 84 7.00 -20.61 -7.90
CA VAL A 84 6.36 -21.61 -8.76
C VAL A 84 6.86 -21.48 -10.20
N HIS A 85 6.93 -20.27 -10.74
CA HIS A 85 7.40 -20.04 -12.10
C HIS A 85 8.84 -20.52 -12.31
N LEU A 86 9.76 -20.16 -11.39
CA LEU A 86 11.16 -20.59 -11.43
C LEU A 86 11.31 -22.12 -11.35
N SER A 87 10.53 -22.76 -10.47
CA SER A 87 10.51 -24.23 -10.35
C SER A 87 10.05 -24.90 -11.65
N ASN A 88 9.00 -24.36 -12.29
CA ASN A 88 8.50 -24.87 -13.56
C ASN A 88 9.52 -24.68 -14.70
N GLN A 89 10.18 -23.52 -14.76
CA GLN A 89 11.28 -23.31 -15.73
C GLN A 89 12.42 -24.31 -15.54
N LYS A 90 12.82 -24.58 -14.28
CA LYS A 90 13.87 -25.58 -13.98
C LYS A 90 13.48 -26.97 -14.49
N LYS A 91 12.24 -27.41 -14.25
CA LYS A 91 11.73 -28.70 -14.77
C LYS A 91 11.79 -28.74 -16.30
N LEU A 92 11.29 -27.71 -16.98
CA LEU A 92 11.32 -27.62 -18.44
C LEU A 92 12.73 -27.70 -19.01
N ASN A 93 13.71 -27.05 -18.37
CA ASN A 93 15.10 -27.11 -18.80
C ASN A 93 15.69 -28.53 -18.67
N VAL A 94 15.39 -29.24 -17.58
CA VAL A 94 15.80 -30.64 -17.40
C VAL A 94 15.19 -31.53 -18.49
N TYR A 95 13.91 -31.37 -18.81
CA TYR A 95 13.28 -32.15 -19.89
C TYR A 95 13.93 -31.88 -21.25
N LYS A 96 14.32 -30.62 -21.54
CA LYS A 96 14.99 -30.27 -22.80
C LYS A 96 16.42 -30.80 -22.89
N SER A 97 17.13 -30.98 -21.76
CA SER A 97 18.51 -31.45 -21.73
C SER A 97 18.69 -32.97 -21.78
N ILE A 98 17.59 -33.74 -21.79
CA ILE A 98 17.61 -35.22 -21.92
C ILE A 98 17.50 -35.66 -23.41
N LYS A 99 17.71 -34.73 -24.35
CA LYS A 99 17.96 -35.03 -25.76
C LYS A 99 19.45 -35.07 -26.05
#